data_AF-A0A920SEG8-F1
#
_entry.id   AF-A0A920SEG8-F1
#
_cell.length_a   1.000
_cell.length_b   1.000
_cell.length_c   1.000
_cell.angle_alpha   90.00
_cell.angle_beta   90.00
_cell.angle_gamma   90.00
#
_symmetry.space_group_name_H-M   'P 1'
#
loop_
_entity.id
_entity.type
_entity.pdbx_description
1 polymer ?
#
loop_
_entity_poly.entity_id
_entity_poly.type
_entity_poly.pdbx_seq_one_letter_code
_entity_poly.pdbx_strand_id
1 'polypeptide(L)'
;MFQRLALPLLFFLAPRLLPKAIKLGVLVWRLLFDKRVSIFIRALVPLALLYIISPFDLIKDRIPVLGRFDDLIVIGLALLFLIKLAPKSVVDEHMGVIPKSNRPEDNDPDKVVDGTSKVIDDE
;
A
#
# COMPACT_ATOMS: atom_id res chain seq x y z
N MET A 1 -2.88 -23.00 -27.63
CA MET A 1 -2.30 -21.91 -28.44
C MET A 1 -2.12 -20.60 -27.65
N PHE A 2 -3.05 -20.22 -26.75
CA PHE A 2 -2.97 -18.99 -25.93
C PHE A 2 -1.74 -18.87 -24.99
N GLN A 3 -1.28 -19.96 -24.39
CA GLN A 3 -0.17 -19.91 -23.41
C GLN A 3 1.20 -19.53 -24.02
N ARG A 4 1.39 -19.73 -25.32
CA ARG A 4 2.63 -19.36 -26.03
C ARG A 4 2.75 -17.86 -26.33
N LEU A 5 1.63 -17.14 -26.36
CA LEU A 5 1.58 -15.68 -26.57
C LEU A 5 1.54 -14.89 -25.25
N ALA A 6 0.97 -15.47 -24.19
CA ALA A 6 0.92 -14.83 -22.88
C ALA A 6 2.30 -14.73 -22.20
N LEU A 7 3.18 -15.72 -22.41
CA LEU A 7 4.52 -15.78 -21.80
C LEU A 7 5.43 -14.58 -22.14
N PRO A 8 5.61 -14.19 -23.43
CA PRO A 8 6.45 -13.03 -23.78
C PRO A 8 5.84 -11.71 -23.31
N LEU A 9 4.51 -11.58 -23.33
CA LEU A 9 3.82 -10.39 -22.81
C LEU A 9 4.02 -10.25 -21.30
N LEU A 10 3.91 -11.36 -20.57
CA LEU A 10 4.14 -11.41 -19.13
C LEU A 10 5.61 -11.11 -18.80
N PHE A 11 6.57 -11.65 -19.55
CA PHE A 11 7.99 -11.36 -19.35
C PHE A 11 8.35 -9.89 -19.62
N PHE A 12 7.68 -9.25 -20.59
CA PHE A 12 7.87 -7.83 -20.90
C PHE A 12 7.23 -6.91 -19.84
N LEU A 13 6.08 -7.31 -19.29
CA LEU A 13 5.33 -6.49 -18.33
C LEU A 13 5.76 -6.73 -16.87
N ALA A 14 6.19 -7.95 -16.54
CA ALA A 14 6.67 -8.35 -15.22
C ALA A 14 7.71 -7.41 -14.62
N PRO A 15 8.82 -7.03 -15.29
CA PRO A 15 9.83 -6.15 -14.70
C PRO A 15 9.28 -4.75 -14.36
N ARG A 16 8.20 -4.31 -15.02
CA ARG A 16 7.54 -3.02 -14.74
C ARG A 16 6.54 -3.10 -13.58
N LEU A 17 5.89 -4.25 -13.39
CA LEU A 17 4.87 -4.44 -12.34
C LEU A 17 5.44 -4.98 -11.03
N LEU A 18 6.48 -5.82 -11.11
CA LEU A 18 7.11 -6.46 -9.96
C LEU A 18 7.58 -5.49 -8.87
N PRO A 19 8.28 -4.37 -9.16
CA PRO A 19 8.69 -3.44 -8.10
C PRO A 19 7.48 -2.77 -7.41
N LYS A 20 6.37 -2.55 -8.12
CA LYS A 20 5.15 -2.00 -7.53
C LYS A 20 4.46 -3.02 -6.61
N ALA A 21 4.39 -4.28 -7.05
CA ALA A 21 3.82 -5.36 -6.25
C ALA A 21 4.62 -5.60 -4.96
N ILE A 22 5.95 -5.58 -5.03
CA ILE A 22 6.81 -5.72 -3.85
C ILE A 22 6.58 -4.56 -2.87
N LYS A 23 6.57 -3.31 -3.37
CA LYS A 23 6.29 -2.14 -2.52
C LYS A 23 4.93 -2.23 -1.82
N LEU A 24 3.89 -2.67 -2.55
CA LEU A 24 2.55 -2.88 -1.98
C LEU A 24 2.57 -3.99 -0.91
N GLY A 25 3.23 -5.11 -1.18
CA GLY A 25 3.35 -6.20 -0.20
C GLY A 25 4.06 -5.76 1.09
N VAL A 26 5.17 -5.02 0.97
CA VAL A 26 5.90 -4.47 2.12
C VAL A 26 5.07 -3.43 2.87
N LEU A 27 4.34 -2.58 2.16
CA LEU A 27 3.44 -1.59 2.75
C LEU A 27 2.32 -2.28 3.56
N VAL A 28 1.64 -3.25 2.96
CA VAL A 28 0.58 -4.04 3.59
C VAL A 28 1.11 -4.73 4.83
N TRP A 29 2.30 -5.33 4.76
CA TRP A 29 2.96 -5.96 5.91
C TRP A 29 3.20 -4.94 7.04
N ARG A 30 3.75 -3.77 6.73
CA ARG A 30 3.97 -2.71 7.72
C ARG A 30 2.66 -2.22 8.34
N LEU A 31 1.62 -1.99 7.53
CA LEU A 31 0.30 -1.59 8.00
C LEU A 31 -0.36 -2.63 8.90
N LEU A 32 -0.14 -3.92 8.64
CA LEU A 32 -0.71 -5.01 9.42
C LEU A 32 -0.17 -5.02 10.87
N PHE A 33 1.10 -4.66 11.05
CA PHE A 33 1.77 -4.58 12.35
C PHE A 33 1.65 -3.21 13.02
N ASP A 34 1.15 -2.19 12.33
CA ASP A 34 0.95 -0.86 12.90
C ASP A 34 -0.30 -0.84 13.81
N LYS A 35 -0.11 -0.41 15.06
CA LYS A 35 -1.19 -0.29 16.06
C LYS A 35 -2.21 0.81 15.74
N ARG A 36 -1.85 1.78 14.90
CA ARG A 36 -2.71 2.90 14.47
C ARG A 36 -3.79 2.43 13.48
N VAL A 37 -3.63 1.26 12.87
CA VAL A 37 -4.64 0.65 12.00
C VAL A 37 -5.63 -0.13 12.85
N SER A 38 -6.94 0.10 12.63
CA SER A 38 -7.99 -0.57 13.38
C SER A 38 -7.90 -2.09 13.24
N ILE A 39 -8.16 -2.79 14.35
CA ILE A 39 -8.17 -4.25 14.45
C ILE A 39 -9.06 -4.90 13.39
N PHE A 40 -10.23 -4.32 13.13
CA PHE A 40 -11.15 -4.82 12.12
C PHE A 40 -10.56 -4.78 10.71
N ILE A 41 -9.78 -3.74 10.40
CA ILE A 41 -9.18 -3.55 9.09
C ILE A 41 -7.99 -4.48 8.91
N ARG A 42 -7.09 -4.57 9.91
CA ARG A 42 -5.95 -5.50 9.84
C ARG A 42 -6.39 -6.96 9.85
N ALA A 43 -7.57 -7.29 10.39
CA ALA A 43 -8.10 -8.65 10.40
C ALA A 43 -8.57 -9.12 9.01
N LEU A 44 -8.85 -8.22 8.05
CA LEU A 44 -9.24 -8.60 6.69
C LEU A 44 -8.18 -9.42 5.97
N VAL A 45 -6.89 -9.10 6.15
CA VAL A 45 -5.79 -9.83 5.50
C VAL A 45 -5.65 -11.27 6.00
N PRO A 46 -5.52 -11.54 7.31
CA PRO A 46 -5.50 -12.91 7.80
C PRO A 46 -6.82 -13.63 7.54
N LEU A 47 -7.97 -12.94 7.54
CA LEU A 47 -9.24 -13.55 7.16
C LEU A 47 -9.26 -14.00 5.69
N ALA A 48 -8.73 -13.17 4.78
CA ALA A 48 -8.57 -13.52 3.37
C ALA A 48 -7.58 -14.67 3.17
N LEU A 49 -6.48 -14.71 3.94
CA LEU A 49 -5.55 -15.84 3.92
C LEU A 49 -6.21 -17.12 4.44
N LEU A 50 -6.98 -17.02 5.53
CA LEU A 50 -7.70 -18.13 6.12
C LEU A 50 -8.78 -18.64 5.17
N TYR A 51 -9.39 -17.76 4.36
CA TYR A 51 -10.30 -18.14 3.28
C TYR A 51 -9.60 -19.00 2.22
N ILE A 52 -8.43 -18.59 1.74
CA ILE A 52 -7.67 -19.34 0.71
C ILE A 52 -7.18 -20.70 1.22
N ILE A 53 -6.81 -20.76 2.50
CA ILE A 53 -6.35 -21.99 3.16
C ILE A 53 -7.54 -22.87 3.59
N SER A 54 -8.72 -22.26 3.74
CA SER A 54 -9.92 -22.96 4.19
C SER A 54 -10.32 -24.01 3.15
N PRO A 55 -10.59 -25.25 3.57
CA PRO A 55 -11.11 -26.29 2.68
C PRO A 55 -12.56 -25.99 2.20
N PHE A 56 -13.20 -24.97 2.76
CA PHE A 56 -14.53 -24.50 2.37
C PHE A 56 -14.43 -23.33 1.40
N ASP A 57 -14.51 -23.65 0.11
CA ASP A 57 -14.76 -22.67 -0.96
C ASP A 57 -16.26 -22.34 -0.95
N LEU A 58 -16.65 -21.13 -0.50
CA LEU A 58 -18.06 -20.69 -0.51
C LEU A 58 -18.67 -20.66 -1.92
N ILE A 59 -17.82 -20.62 -2.96
CA ILE A 59 -18.20 -20.54 -4.38
C ILE A 59 -17.94 -21.86 -5.13
N LYS A 60 -17.17 -22.81 -4.57
CA LYS A 60 -17.09 -24.14 -5.18
C LYS A 60 -18.50 -24.71 -5.20
N ASP A 61 -18.87 -25.17 -6.39
CA ASP A 61 -20.11 -25.85 -6.76
C ASP A 61 -21.16 -25.00 -7.52
N ARG A 62 -21.02 -23.67 -7.69
CA ARG A 62 -22.05 -22.88 -8.44
C ARG A 62 -21.64 -22.25 -9.76
N ILE A 63 -20.38 -21.86 -9.98
CA ILE A 63 -19.99 -21.19 -11.23
C ILE A 63 -18.55 -21.59 -11.66
N PRO A 64 -18.39 -22.43 -12.71
CA PRO A 64 -17.09 -22.98 -13.12
C PRO A 64 -16.02 -21.94 -13.51
N VAL A 65 -16.44 -20.74 -13.89
CA VAL A 65 -15.54 -19.65 -14.31
C VAL A 65 -15.28 -18.64 -13.19
N LEU A 66 -16.29 -18.28 -12.40
CA LEU A 66 -16.15 -17.29 -11.31
C LEU A 66 -15.35 -17.84 -10.12
N GLY A 67 -15.47 -19.13 -9.81
CA GLY A 67 -14.74 -19.75 -8.71
C GLY A 67 -13.21 -19.66 -8.84
N ARG A 68 -12.67 -19.39 -10.03
CA ARG A 68 -11.22 -19.24 -10.26
C ARG A 68 -10.71 -17.81 -10.04
N PHE A 69 -11.60 -16.82 -10.11
CA PHE A 69 -11.26 -15.41 -9.89
C PHE A 69 -11.56 -14.96 -8.46
N ASP A 70 -12.36 -15.72 -7.73
CA ASP A 70 -12.79 -15.37 -6.38
C ASP A 70 -11.62 -15.13 -5.43
N ASP A 71 -10.60 -16.00 -5.42
CA ASP A 71 -9.40 -15.81 -4.60
C ASP A 71 -8.71 -14.46 -4.86
N LEU A 72 -8.62 -14.06 -6.14
CA LEU A 72 -8.04 -12.78 -6.53
C LEU A 72 -8.92 -11.61 -6.10
N ILE A 73 -10.23 -11.78 -6.15
CA ILE A 73 -11.20 -10.77 -5.71
C ILE A 73 -11.12 -10.61 -4.19
N VAL A 74 -11.10 -11.70 -3.43
CA VAL A 74 -11.01 -11.69 -1.98
C VAL A 74 -9.70 -11.05 -1.51
N ILE A 75 -8.56 -11.45 -2.09
CA ILE A 75 -7.26 -10.82 -1.79
C ILE A 75 -7.26 -9.34 -2.19
N GLY A 76 -7.74 -9.03 -3.39
CA GLY A 76 -7.78 -7.67 -3.92
C GLY A 76 -8.64 -6.74 -3.06
N LEU A 77 -9.81 -7.21 -2.61
CA LEU A 77 -10.68 -6.47 -1.72
C LEU A 77 -10.05 -6.30 -0.34
N ALA A 78 -9.45 -7.34 0.25
CA ALA A 78 -8.77 -7.22 1.54
C ALA A 78 -7.64 -6.17 1.50
N LEU A 79 -6.83 -6.19 0.44
CA LEU A 79 -5.77 -5.20 0.20
C LEU A 79 -6.34 -3.80 -0.01
N LEU A 80 -7.38 -3.67 -0.83
CA LEU A 80 -8.05 -2.39 -1.10
C LEU A 80 -8.64 -1.79 0.18
N PHE A 81 -9.36 -2.58 0.97
CA PHE A 81 -9.93 -2.13 2.23
C PHE A 81 -8.84 -1.76 3.23
N LEU A 82 -7.76 -2.55 3.32
CA LEU A 82 -6.63 -2.21 4.18
C LEU A 82 -6.03 -0.85 3.82
N ILE A 83 -5.71 -0.62 2.55
CA ILE A 83 -5.07 0.63 2.11
C ILE A 83 -6.04 1.81 2.20
N LYS A 84 -7.32 1.60 1.86
CA LYS A 84 -8.31 2.67 1.76
C LYS A 84 -8.90 3.09 3.10
N LEU A 85 -9.02 2.16 4.06
CA LEU A 85 -9.51 2.46 5.41
C LEU A 85 -8.37 2.73 6.40
N ALA A 86 -7.13 2.34 6.09
CA ALA A 86 -5.99 2.75 6.91
C ALA A 86 -5.84 4.28 6.93
N PRO A 87 -5.42 4.87 8.06
CA PRO A 87 -5.17 6.30 8.13
C PRO A 87 -4.15 6.73 7.06
N LYS A 88 -4.52 7.73 6.25
CA LYS A 88 -3.68 8.21 5.15
C LYS A 88 -2.29 8.68 5.63
N SER A 89 -2.22 9.24 6.85
CA SER A 89 -0.95 9.62 7.48
C SER A 89 0.02 8.44 7.64
N VAL A 90 -0.49 7.28 8.05
CA VAL A 90 0.30 6.05 8.23
C VAL A 90 0.73 5.49 6.89
N VAL A 91 -0.18 5.50 5.89
CA VAL A 91 0.14 5.04 4.53
C VAL A 91 1.24 5.90 3.91
N ASP A 92 1.11 7.22 4.00
CA ASP A 92 2.05 8.20 3.46
C ASP A 92 3.42 8.07 4.15
N GLU A 93 3.46 7.93 5.48
CA GLU A 93 4.69 7.70 6.26
C GLU A 93 5.43 6.44 5.79
N HIS A 94 4.72 5.32 5.62
CA HIS A 94 5.32 4.07 5.18
C HIS A 94 5.67 4.03 3.68
N MET A 95 5.00 4.85 2.86
CA MET A 95 5.37 5.08 1.46
C MET A 95 6.55 6.04 1.29
N GLY A 96 7.02 6.69 2.37
CA GLY A 96 8.07 7.70 2.31
C GLY A 96 7.61 9.01 1.68
N VAL A 97 6.29 9.26 1.68
CA VAL A 97 5.73 10.55 1.29
C VAL A 97 6.03 11.52 2.42
N ILE A 98 7.01 12.40 2.20
CA ILE A 98 7.32 13.47 3.13
C ILE A 98 6.11 14.42 3.10
N PRO A 99 5.42 14.64 4.23
CA PRO A 99 4.36 15.64 4.26
C PRO A 99 4.99 16.98 3.90
N LYS A 100 4.45 17.65 2.87
CA LYS A 100 4.87 19.02 2.53
C LYS A 100 4.79 19.85 3.81
N SER A 101 5.93 20.36 4.26
CA SER A 101 5.91 21.24 5.40
C SER A 101 5.28 22.57 4.97
N ASN A 102 4.42 23.14 5.80
CA ASN A 102 3.88 24.48 5.58
C ASN A 102 4.89 25.58 5.94
N ARG A 103 6.17 25.23 6.07
CA ARG A 103 7.21 26.22 6.34
C ARG A 103 7.35 27.08 5.08
N PRO A 104 7.41 28.41 5.21
CA PRO A 104 7.53 29.30 4.06
C PRO A 104 8.80 28.99 3.25
N GLU A 105 9.87 28.58 3.93
CA GLU A 105 11.15 28.14 3.35
C GLU A 105 11.07 26.92 2.42
N ASP A 106 10.11 26.01 2.63
CA ASP A 106 9.88 24.83 1.77
C ASP A 106 9.04 25.16 0.51
N ASN A 107 8.26 26.24 0.56
CA ASN A 107 7.30 26.59 -0.50
C ASN A 107 7.80 27.73 -1.40
N ASP A 108 8.65 28.62 -0.88
CA ASP A 108 9.20 29.78 -1.59
C ASP A 108 10.64 30.05 -1.09
N PRO A 109 11.63 29.25 -1.55
CA PRO A 109 13.00 29.31 -1.06
C PRO A 109 13.67 30.67 -1.35
N ASP A 110 13.16 31.41 -2.33
CA ASP A 110 13.69 32.71 -2.76
C ASP A 110 13.26 33.85 -1.82
N LYS A 111 12.33 33.58 -0.90
CA LYS A 111 11.74 34.55 0.04
C LYS A 111 12.16 34.32 1.49
N VAL A 112 13.21 33.54 1.70
CA VAL A 112 13.82 33.33 3.02
C VAL A 112 14.95 34.33 3.20
N VAL A 113 14.79 35.26 4.14
CA VAL A 113 15.85 36.22 4.50
C VAL A 113 16.62 35.64 5.68
N ASP A 114 17.82 35.12 5.41
CA ASP A 114 18.74 34.68 6.47
C ASP A 114 19.23 35.89 7.27
N GLY A 115 18.70 36.05 8.48
CA GLY A 115 19.11 37.09 9.41
C GLY A 115 20.26 36.61 10.31
N THR A 116 21.42 37.25 10.21
CA THR A 116 22.51 37.05 11.18
C THR A 116 22.21 37.82 12.45
N SER A 117 21.81 37.13 13.52
CA SER A 117 21.68 37.75 14.85
C SER A 117 23.01 37.71 15.59
N LYS A 118 23.55 38.88 15.96
CA LYS A 118 24.62 38.99 16.95
C LYS A 118 23.97 39.34 18.29
N VAL A 119 24.00 38.40 19.23
CA VAL A 119 23.56 38.67 20.59
C VAL A 119 24.61 39.56 21.23
N ILE A 120 24.22 40.78 21.56
CA ILE A 120 25.04 41.69 22.35
C ILE A 120 24.59 41.42 23.78
N ASP A 121 25.43 40.76 24.56
CA ASP A 121 25.27 40.76 26.01
C ASP A 121 25.66 42.15 26.48
N ASP A 122 24.67 42.92 26.95
CA ASP A 122 24.91 44.17 27.66
C ASP A 122 25.38 43.81 29.08
N GLU A 123 26.67 44.02 29.35
CA GLU A 123 27.36 43.78 30.63
C GLU A 123 27.04 44.86 31.68
#